data_AF-A0A0G2SKG6-F1
#
_entry.id   AF-A0A0G2SKG6-F1
#
_cell.length_a   1.000
_cell.length_b   1.000
_cell.length_c   1.000
_cell.angle_alpha   90.00
_cell.angle_beta   90.00
_cell.angle_gamma   90.00
#
_symmetry.space_group_name_H-M   'P 1'
#
loop_
_entity.id
_entity.type
_entity.pdbx_description
1 polymer ?
#
loop_
_entity_poly.entity_id
_entity_poly.type
_entity_poly.pdbx_seq_one_letter_code
_entity_poly.pdbx_strand_id
1 'polypeptide(L)'
;YELDSSMQAGNQNATPSYVLSQIEKASASATEFATAFNNFIADGPNSSHAEIIRTINVFASSIADVLSNTKGLTRLATDDKKADQLTNGARQSALSTVKFFRGLQSFRLDGMDPIQKTDVVINSNNEVQMNLQKLNKLADTFAPHSDKITNNKGDLGDLVDSELNKAADAISAAAARLAKLKSKPKDQYSTYKLEIHDSILDAAIAVTNAIARLIKAATVTQQEIVQAGRGSSSKTAFYKKNNRWTEGLISAAKAVASSTNTLIETADGVLSGRNSPEQLIVASNNVAASTAQLVAASRVKAGFMSKSQESLEEASKAVGAACRALVRQVQSMIKDRDQEDEGEDYAKLGAHEFKVREMEQQVEILQLENNLAAARKRLGEMRKISYLEE
;
A
#
# COMPACT_ATOMS: atom_id res chain seq x y z
N TYR A 1 -21.45 -3.69 -4.81
CA TYR A 1 -21.20 -3.31 -6.21
C TYR A 1 -19.71 -3.32 -6.51
N GLU A 2 -18.91 -2.37 -6.01
CA GLU A 2 -17.45 -2.36 -6.30
C GLU A 2 -16.71 -3.62 -5.81
N LEU A 3 -17.07 -4.12 -4.62
CA LEU A 3 -16.53 -5.37 -4.05
C LEU A 3 -16.69 -6.58 -5.00
N ASP A 4 -17.76 -6.58 -5.80
CA ASP A 4 -18.17 -7.70 -6.65
C ASP A 4 -17.68 -7.56 -8.08
N SER A 5 -17.24 -6.35 -8.44
CA SER A 5 -16.75 -6.04 -9.76
C SER A 5 -15.41 -6.75 -10.00
N SER A 6 -15.31 -7.45 -11.13
CA SER A 6 -14.04 -7.97 -11.64
C SER A 6 -13.14 -6.86 -12.19
N MET A 7 -13.71 -5.68 -12.50
CA MET A 7 -12.97 -4.51 -12.98
C MET A 7 -12.34 -3.70 -11.84
N GLN A 8 -12.74 -3.94 -10.59
CA GLN A 8 -12.16 -3.29 -9.42
C GLN A 8 -11.34 -4.28 -8.61
N ALA A 9 -10.02 -4.11 -8.65
CA ALA A 9 -9.08 -4.93 -7.93
C ALA A 9 -8.98 -4.54 -6.42
N GLY A 10 -9.66 -3.49 -5.97
CA GLY A 10 -9.50 -2.95 -4.62
C GLY A 10 -8.09 -2.35 -4.38
N ASN A 11 -7.72 -2.15 -3.13
CA ASN A 11 -6.40 -1.62 -2.79
C ASN A 11 -5.30 -2.67 -2.94
N GLN A 12 -4.62 -2.66 -4.08
CA GLN A 12 -3.53 -3.58 -4.41
C GLN A 12 -2.31 -3.48 -3.49
N ASN A 13 -2.19 -2.39 -2.72
CA ASN A 13 -1.12 -2.21 -1.74
C ASN A 13 -1.49 -2.74 -0.34
N ALA A 14 -2.71 -3.25 -0.14
CA ALA A 14 -3.16 -3.70 1.18
C ALA A 14 -2.39 -4.94 1.64
N THR A 15 -1.70 -4.83 2.78
CA THR A 15 -1.10 -5.98 3.48
C THR A 15 -2.14 -6.64 4.40
N PRO A 16 -1.95 -7.91 4.77
CA PRO A 16 -2.82 -8.58 5.75
C PRO A 16 -2.92 -7.81 7.08
N SER A 17 -1.78 -7.35 7.61
CA SER A 17 -1.71 -6.55 8.83
C SER A 17 -2.48 -5.23 8.70
N TYR A 18 -2.40 -4.58 7.54
CA TYR A 18 -3.17 -3.38 7.26
C TYR A 18 -4.68 -3.67 7.24
N VAL A 19 -5.12 -4.73 6.57
CA VAL A 19 -6.55 -5.14 6.53
C VAL A 19 -7.06 -5.44 7.94
N LEU A 20 -6.30 -6.19 8.74
CA LEU A 20 -6.66 -6.49 10.13
C LEU A 20 -6.83 -5.22 10.95
N SER A 21 -5.92 -4.24 10.79
CA SER A 21 -6.00 -2.96 11.49
C SER A 21 -7.23 -2.12 11.05
N GLN A 22 -7.64 -2.21 9.79
CA GLN A 22 -8.86 -1.57 9.29
C GLN A 22 -10.12 -2.23 9.85
N ILE A 23 -10.14 -3.56 9.97
CA ILE A 23 -11.25 -4.30 10.60
C ILE A 23 -11.40 -3.89 12.07
N GLU A 24 -10.30 -3.75 12.80
CA GLU A 24 -10.31 -3.25 14.18
C GLU A 24 -10.81 -1.82 14.29
N LYS A 25 -10.37 -0.94 13.38
CA LYS A 25 -10.89 0.44 13.30
C LYS A 25 -12.39 0.46 13.06
N ALA A 26 -12.89 -0.34 12.12
CA ALA A 26 -14.32 -0.46 11.83
C ALA A 26 -15.10 -0.97 13.05
N SER A 27 -14.60 -2.00 13.74
CA SER A 27 -15.19 -2.54 14.97
C SER A 27 -15.28 -1.49 16.08
N ALA A 28 -14.21 -0.72 16.30
CA ALA A 28 -14.19 0.37 17.27
C ALA A 28 -15.19 1.48 16.91
N SER A 29 -15.19 1.92 15.65
CA SER A 29 -16.11 2.96 15.17
C SER A 29 -17.59 2.56 15.23
N ALA A 30 -17.90 1.27 15.02
CA ALA A 30 -19.25 0.73 15.19
C ALA A 30 -19.72 0.84 16.66
N THR A 31 -18.81 0.58 17.60
CA THR A 31 -19.09 0.69 19.04
C THR A 31 -19.24 2.15 19.45
N GLU A 32 -18.38 3.04 18.97
CA GLU A 32 -18.48 4.48 19.22
C GLU A 32 -19.81 5.06 18.71
N PHE A 33 -20.22 4.68 17.49
CA PHE A 33 -21.52 5.04 16.94
C PHE A 33 -22.68 4.48 17.78
N ALA A 34 -22.61 3.21 18.19
CA ALA A 34 -23.63 2.60 19.04
C ALA A 34 -23.77 3.33 20.38
N THR A 35 -22.65 3.69 21.02
CA THR A 35 -22.65 4.49 22.26
C THR A 35 -23.22 5.88 22.04
N ALA A 36 -22.79 6.59 20.98
CA ALA A 36 -23.32 7.91 20.65
C ALA A 36 -24.84 7.89 20.39
N PHE A 37 -25.34 6.85 19.72
CA PHE A 37 -26.76 6.69 19.44
C PHE A 37 -27.57 6.33 20.71
N ASN A 38 -27.02 5.49 21.59
CA ASN A 38 -27.65 5.19 22.87
C ASN A 38 -27.74 6.44 23.77
N ASN A 39 -26.69 7.27 23.80
CA ASN A 39 -26.72 8.54 24.52
C ASN A 39 -27.80 9.47 23.96
N PHE A 40 -27.94 9.56 22.63
CA PHE A 40 -29.01 10.32 21.99
C PHE A 40 -30.42 9.83 22.36
N ILE A 41 -30.62 8.51 22.46
CA ILE A 41 -31.89 7.93 22.94
C ILE A 41 -32.14 8.37 24.39
N ALA A 42 -31.11 8.33 25.25
CA ALA A 42 -31.21 8.69 26.66
C ALA A 42 -31.47 10.20 26.87
N ASP A 43 -30.81 11.05 26.09
CA ASP A 43 -30.92 12.51 26.16
C ASP A 43 -32.24 13.04 25.54
N GLY A 44 -32.91 12.22 24.72
CA GLY A 44 -34.23 12.51 24.17
C GLY A 44 -34.21 13.41 22.92
N PRO A 45 -35.40 13.84 22.43
CA PRO A 45 -35.58 14.41 21.09
C PRO A 45 -34.92 15.78 20.86
N ASN A 46 -34.54 16.50 21.92
CA ASN A 46 -33.89 17.81 21.83
C ASN A 46 -32.35 17.73 21.83
N SER A 47 -31.79 16.52 21.85
CA SER A 47 -30.35 16.32 21.91
C SER A 47 -29.66 16.61 20.57
N SER A 48 -28.37 16.94 20.65
CA SER A 48 -27.57 17.27 19.47
C SER A 48 -27.35 16.04 18.60
N HIS A 49 -27.60 16.18 17.30
CA HIS A 49 -27.34 15.12 16.33
C HIS A 49 -25.88 15.11 15.85
N ALA A 50 -25.06 16.09 16.26
CA ALA A 50 -23.70 16.26 15.75
C ALA A 50 -22.79 15.05 16.05
N GLU A 51 -22.90 14.48 17.24
CA GLU A 51 -22.12 13.30 17.67
C GLU A 51 -22.47 12.07 16.81
N ILE A 52 -23.76 11.83 16.56
CA ILE A 52 -24.25 10.74 15.70
C ILE A 52 -23.75 10.94 14.27
N ILE A 53 -23.91 12.16 13.72
CA ILE A 53 -23.50 12.46 12.34
C ILE A 53 -21.99 12.27 12.19
N ARG A 54 -21.19 12.67 13.17
CA ARG A 54 -19.73 12.44 13.17
C ARG A 54 -19.42 10.95 13.20
N THR A 55 -19.94 10.22 14.18
CA THR A 55 -19.61 8.80 14.41
C THR A 55 -20.12 7.88 13.30
N ILE A 56 -21.30 8.15 12.73
CA ILE A 56 -21.82 7.37 11.60
C ILE A 56 -20.97 7.53 10.34
N ASN A 57 -20.45 8.74 10.06
CA ASN A 57 -19.56 8.99 8.93
C ASN A 57 -18.22 8.27 9.09
N VAL A 58 -17.65 8.27 10.32
CA VAL A 58 -16.42 7.52 10.63
C VAL A 58 -16.64 6.02 10.51
N PHE A 59 -17.78 5.51 10.97
CA PHE A 59 -18.11 4.09 10.88
C PHE A 59 -18.35 3.65 9.43
N ALA A 60 -19.14 4.39 8.67
CA ALA A 60 -19.40 4.10 7.26
C ALA A 60 -18.13 4.13 6.41
N SER A 61 -17.26 5.12 6.61
CA SER A 61 -15.98 5.22 5.90
C SER A 61 -15.03 4.08 6.27
N SER A 62 -14.97 3.70 7.56
CA SER A 62 -14.17 2.57 8.01
C SER A 62 -14.64 1.24 7.40
N ILE A 63 -15.95 1.04 7.21
CA ILE A 63 -16.47 -0.15 6.51
C ILE A 63 -16.13 -0.12 5.02
N ALA A 64 -16.19 1.04 4.36
CA ALA A 64 -15.76 1.18 2.97
C ALA A 64 -14.26 0.86 2.81
N ASP A 65 -13.42 1.33 3.74
CA ASP A 65 -11.99 0.98 3.78
C ASP A 65 -11.79 -0.53 3.96
N VAL A 66 -12.54 -1.19 4.87
CA VAL A 66 -12.49 -2.66 5.01
C VAL A 66 -12.80 -3.35 3.68
N LEU A 67 -13.86 -2.95 2.98
CA LEU A 67 -14.23 -3.57 1.70
C LEU A 67 -13.13 -3.44 0.64
N SER A 68 -12.60 -2.22 0.44
CA SER A 68 -11.58 -1.96 -0.57
C SER A 68 -10.27 -2.69 -0.27
N ASN A 69 -9.86 -2.72 0.99
CA ASN A 69 -8.62 -3.37 1.41
C ASN A 69 -8.75 -4.90 1.44
N THR A 70 -9.89 -5.45 1.88
CA THR A 70 -10.15 -6.89 1.78
C THR A 70 -10.21 -7.35 0.34
N LYS A 71 -10.82 -6.57 -0.57
CA LYS A 71 -10.79 -6.89 -2.01
C LYS A 71 -9.37 -6.95 -2.55
N GLY A 72 -8.52 -5.98 -2.18
CA GLY A 72 -7.11 -6.01 -2.53
C GLY A 72 -6.38 -7.24 -1.98
N LEU A 73 -6.75 -7.69 -0.79
CA LEU A 73 -6.15 -8.86 -0.12
C LEU A 73 -6.42 -10.17 -0.86
N THR A 74 -7.50 -10.28 -1.65
CA THR A 74 -7.82 -11.52 -2.38
C THR A 74 -6.73 -11.90 -3.38
N ARG A 75 -5.87 -10.96 -3.81
CA ARG A 75 -4.69 -11.27 -4.64
C ARG A 75 -3.70 -12.22 -3.97
N LEU A 76 -3.73 -12.31 -2.63
CA LEU A 76 -2.91 -13.22 -1.83
C LEU A 76 -3.58 -14.59 -1.61
N ALA A 77 -4.79 -14.80 -2.14
CA ALA A 77 -5.47 -16.08 -2.07
C ALA A 77 -4.77 -17.15 -2.91
N THR A 78 -4.47 -18.29 -2.29
CA THR A 78 -3.86 -19.46 -2.95
C THR A 78 -4.83 -20.17 -3.89
N ASP A 79 -6.13 -19.98 -3.68
CA ASP A 79 -7.23 -20.58 -4.43
C ASP A 79 -8.46 -19.66 -4.41
N ASP A 80 -9.35 -19.85 -5.40
CA ASP A 80 -10.55 -19.04 -5.57
C ASP A 80 -11.51 -19.16 -4.38
N LYS A 81 -11.52 -20.32 -3.71
CA LYS A 81 -12.39 -20.55 -2.55
C LYS A 81 -12.01 -19.64 -1.38
N LYS A 82 -10.72 -19.46 -1.09
CA LYS A 82 -10.25 -18.52 -0.06
C LYS A 82 -10.53 -17.07 -0.44
N ALA A 83 -10.36 -16.70 -1.72
CA ALA A 83 -10.72 -15.38 -2.22
C ALA A 83 -12.22 -15.08 -2.04
N ASP A 84 -13.07 -16.06 -2.36
CA ASP A 84 -14.52 -15.97 -2.19
C ASP A 84 -14.93 -15.89 -0.72
N GLN A 85 -14.28 -16.65 0.16
CA GLN A 85 -14.51 -16.58 1.60
C GLN A 85 -14.20 -15.19 2.16
N LEU A 86 -13.06 -14.59 1.80
CA LEU A 86 -12.69 -13.21 2.16
C LEU A 86 -13.73 -12.20 1.67
N THR A 87 -14.07 -12.29 0.38
CA THR A 87 -15.03 -11.39 -0.27
C THR A 87 -16.41 -11.49 0.39
N ASN A 88 -16.86 -12.71 0.69
CA ASN A 88 -18.12 -12.94 1.39
C ASN A 88 -18.09 -12.46 2.84
N GLY A 89 -16.99 -12.64 3.58
CA GLY A 89 -16.85 -12.08 4.92
C GLY A 89 -16.96 -10.54 4.95
N ALA A 90 -16.33 -9.88 3.98
CA ALA A 90 -16.43 -8.43 3.78
C ALA A 90 -17.87 -8.02 3.43
N ARG A 91 -18.51 -8.74 2.52
CA ARG A 91 -19.92 -8.52 2.15
C ARG A 91 -20.84 -8.60 3.36
N GLN A 92 -20.72 -9.65 4.17
CA GLN A 92 -21.59 -9.83 5.35
C GLN A 92 -21.40 -8.69 6.36
N SER A 93 -20.18 -8.24 6.58
CA SER A 93 -19.88 -7.10 7.45
C SER A 93 -20.54 -5.80 6.96
N ALA A 94 -20.51 -5.55 5.65
CA ALA A 94 -21.18 -4.40 5.05
C ALA A 94 -22.71 -4.53 5.08
N LEU A 95 -23.27 -5.71 4.82
CA LEU A 95 -24.72 -5.94 4.87
C LEU A 95 -25.28 -5.75 6.29
N SER A 96 -24.59 -6.27 7.32
CA SER A 96 -24.98 -6.02 8.71
C SER A 96 -24.87 -4.54 9.08
N THR A 97 -23.89 -3.81 8.54
CA THR A 97 -23.76 -2.36 8.73
C THR A 97 -24.93 -1.59 8.09
N VAL A 98 -25.30 -1.94 6.86
CA VAL A 98 -26.47 -1.35 6.19
C VAL A 98 -27.76 -1.65 6.96
N LYS A 99 -27.90 -2.88 7.47
CA LYS A 99 -29.02 -3.28 8.31
C LYS A 99 -29.06 -2.47 9.61
N PHE A 100 -27.91 -2.24 10.24
CA PHE A 100 -27.78 -1.40 11.43
C PHE A 100 -28.29 0.02 11.15
N PHE A 101 -27.77 0.69 10.11
CA PHE A 101 -28.21 2.05 9.76
C PHE A 101 -29.69 2.13 9.40
N ARG A 102 -30.22 1.15 8.65
CA ARG A 102 -31.65 1.09 8.33
C ARG A 102 -32.50 0.87 9.57
N GLY A 103 -32.05 0.02 10.50
CA GLY A 103 -32.75 -0.27 11.76
C GLY A 103 -32.95 0.96 12.63
N LEU A 104 -32.07 1.95 12.53
CA LEU A 104 -32.11 3.18 13.33
C LEU A 104 -32.86 4.35 12.68
N GLN A 105 -33.47 4.15 11.52
CA GLN A 105 -34.27 5.20 10.88
C GLN A 105 -35.49 5.54 11.74
N SER A 106 -35.82 6.84 11.85
CA SER A 106 -36.87 7.33 12.77
C SER A 106 -38.21 6.62 12.61
N PHE A 107 -38.64 6.32 11.37
CA PHE A 107 -39.90 5.61 11.12
C PHE A 107 -39.89 4.14 11.55
N ARG A 108 -38.71 3.52 11.70
CA ARG A 108 -38.57 2.14 12.21
C ARG A 108 -38.51 2.08 13.72
N LEU A 109 -38.08 3.17 14.36
CA LEU A 109 -38.04 3.34 15.80
C LEU A 109 -39.32 3.98 16.35
N ASP A 110 -40.27 4.33 15.47
CA ASP A 110 -41.52 4.94 15.87
C ASP A 110 -42.37 3.96 16.70
N GLY A 111 -43.04 4.50 17.72
CA GLY A 111 -43.80 3.69 18.68
C GLY A 111 -42.98 2.82 19.64
N MET A 112 -41.66 2.75 19.52
CA MET A 112 -40.79 2.01 20.45
C MET A 112 -40.47 2.85 21.69
N ASP A 113 -40.44 2.19 22.85
CA ASP A 113 -39.91 2.79 24.08
C ASP A 113 -38.37 2.92 24.04
N PRO A 114 -37.75 3.72 24.92
CA PRO A 114 -36.29 3.90 24.93
C PRO A 114 -35.48 2.61 25.11
N ILE A 115 -36.01 1.62 25.85
CA ILE A 115 -35.33 0.35 26.10
C ILE A 115 -35.31 -0.47 24.81
N GLN A 116 -36.44 -0.58 24.13
CA GLN A 116 -36.57 -1.25 22.83
C GLN A 116 -35.65 -0.62 21.78
N LYS A 117 -35.57 0.72 21.73
CA LYS A 117 -34.65 1.42 20.83
C LYS A 117 -33.19 1.08 21.12
N THR A 118 -32.83 1.03 22.41
CA THR A 118 -31.48 0.65 22.86
C THR A 118 -31.16 -0.81 22.47
N ASP A 119 -32.12 -1.72 22.59
CA ASP A 119 -31.95 -3.12 22.18
C ASP A 119 -31.70 -3.25 20.67
N VAL A 120 -32.37 -2.45 19.84
CA VAL A 120 -32.10 -2.42 18.39
C VAL A 120 -30.65 -2.00 18.10
N VAL A 121 -30.15 -0.99 18.82
CA VAL A 121 -28.75 -0.53 18.69
C VAL A 121 -27.77 -1.62 19.11
N ILE A 122 -27.98 -2.23 20.29
CA ILE A 122 -27.08 -3.26 20.85
C ILE A 122 -27.04 -4.49 19.92
N ASN A 123 -28.20 -4.99 19.51
CA ASN A 123 -28.29 -6.18 18.66
C ASN A 123 -27.65 -5.95 17.28
N SER A 124 -27.89 -4.76 16.69
CA SER A 124 -27.30 -4.42 15.41
C SER A 124 -25.77 -4.25 15.49
N ASN A 125 -25.26 -3.60 16.55
CA ASN A 125 -23.83 -3.51 16.79
C ASN A 125 -23.22 -4.92 16.98
N ASN A 126 -23.84 -5.77 17.80
CA ASN A 126 -23.37 -7.14 18.01
C ASN A 126 -23.28 -7.95 16.70
N GLU A 127 -24.27 -7.83 15.82
CA GLU A 127 -24.25 -8.50 14.51
C GLU A 127 -23.08 -8.02 13.63
N VAL A 128 -22.83 -6.70 13.62
CA VAL A 128 -21.65 -6.12 12.94
C VAL A 128 -20.35 -6.65 13.56
N GLN A 129 -20.23 -6.65 14.89
CA GLN A 129 -19.04 -7.16 15.58
C GLN A 129 -18.76 -8.63 15.24
N MET A 130 -19.79 -9.47 15.25
CA MET A 130 -19.66 -10.88 14.89
C MET A 130 -19.16 -11.07 13.45
N ASN A 131 -19.69 -10.31 12.49
CA ASN A 131 -19.28 -10.41 11.09
C ASN A 131 -17.86 -9.87 10.86
N LEU A 132 -17.51 -8.74 11.48
CA LEU A 132 -16.15 -8.20 11.44
C LEU A 132 -15.15 -9.16 12.10
N GLN A 133 -15.52 -9.84 13.20
CA GLN A 133 -14.67 -10.83 13.84
C GLN A 133 -14.46 -12.08 12.97
N LYS A 134 -15.50 -12.55 12.27
CA LYS A 134 -15.37 -13.64 11.28
C LYS A 134 -14.43 -13.23 10.15
N LEU A 135 -14.60 -12.02 9.62
CA LEU A 135 -13.71 -11.48 8.60
C LEU A 135 -12.27 -11.31 9.11
N ASN A 136 -12.09 -10.87 10.36
CA ASN A 136 -10.77 -10.75 10.99
C ASN A 136 -10.05 -12.11 10.97
N LYS A 137 -10.71 -13.18 11.40
CA LYS A 137 -10.15 -14.55 11.35
C LYS A 137 -9.77 -14.99 9.95
N LEU A 138 -10.58 -14.66 8.93
CA LEU A 138 -10.26 -14.96 7.54
C LEU A 138 -9.06 -14.15 7.02
N ALA A 139 -8.96 -12.87 7.38
CA ALA A 139 -7.82 -12.04 6.99
C ALA A 139 -6.53 -12.44 7.72
N ASP A 140 -6.64 -12.96 8.95
CA ASP A 140 -5.51 -13.40 9.77
C ASP A 140 -4.79 -14.61 9.17
N THR A 141 -5.49 -15.47 8.42
CA THR A 141 -4.85 -16.60 7.71
C THR A 141 -3.89 -16.16 6.61
N PHE A 142 -3.94 -14.89 6.20
CA PHE A 142 -3.02 -14.30 5.22
C PHE A 142 -1.89 -13.53 5.89
N ALA A 143 -1.97 -13.28 7.20
CA ALA A 143 -0.91 -12.59 7.89
C ALA A 143 0.28 -13.53 8.04
N PRO A 144 1.52 -13.04 7.79
CA PRO A 144 2.71 -13.76 8.24
C PRO A 144 2.50 -14.06 9.72
N HIS A 145 2.54 -15.33 10.12
CA HIS A 145 2.51 -15.70 11.53
C HIS A 145 3.82 -15.22 12.15
N SER A 146 3.90 -13.94 12.49
CA SER A 146 5.07 -13.31 13.08
C SER A 146 5.18 -13.67 14.56
N ASP A 147 5.29 -14.98 14.84
CA ASP A 147 5.72 -15.52 16.13
C ASP A 147 7.08 -14.93 16.57
N LYS A 148 7.81 -14.27 15.66
CA LYS A 148 9.07 -13.58 15.94
C LYS A 148 8.92 -12.18 16.55
N ILE A 149 7.81 -11.47 16.31
CA ILE A 149 7.65 -10.11 16.84
C ILE A 149 6.99 -10.14 18.23
N THR A 150 6.08 -11.07 18.46
CA THR A 150 5.38 -11.27 19.74
C THR A 150 6.26 -11.91 20.83
N ASN A 151 7.28 -12.68 20.45
CA ASN A 151 8.24 -13.29 21.38
C ASN A 151 9.31 -12.32 21.91
N ASN A 152 9.49 -11.15 21.29
CA ASN A 152 10.26 -10.04 21.88
C ASN A 152 9.38 -9.32 22.91
N LYS A 153 9.09 -10.00 24.03
CA LYS A 153 8.23 -9.55 25.14
C LYS A 153 8.69 -8.27 25.85
N GLY A 154 9.83 -7.68 25.45
CA GLY A 154 10.45 -6.54 26.12
C GLY A 154 10.23 -5.16 25.49
N ASP A 155 10.10 -5.03 24.16
CA ASP A 155 10.44 -3.73 23.56
C ASP A 155 9.79 -3.39 22.20
N LEU A 156 8.49 -3.66 22.06
CA LEU A 156 7.78 -3.33 20.82
C LEU A 156 7.72 -1.81 20.56
N GLY A 157 7.86 -1.00 21.62
CA GLY A 157 7.81 0.46 21.53
C GLY A 157 9.10 1.08 20.97
N ASP A 158 10.26 0.70 21.51
CA ASP A 158 11.52 1.23 21.00
C ASP A 158 11.84 0.63 19.62
N LEU A 159 11.27 -0.53 19.29
CA LEU A 159 11.42 -1.15 17.97
C LEU A 159 10.83 -0.29 16.84
N VAL A 160 9.72 0.43 17.05
CA VAL A 160 9.16 1.29 15.98
C VAL A 160 10.05 2.48 15.70
N ASP A 161 10.43 3.19 16.75
CA ASP A 161 11.30 4.37 16.64
C ASP A 161 12.67 3.94 16.10
N SER A 162 13.20 2.81 16.56
CA SER A 162 14.43 2.20 16.04
C SER A 162 14.32 1.86 14.56
N GLU A 163 13.24 1.23 14.11
CA GLU A 163 13.10 0.83 12.69
C GLU A 163 12.87 2.02 11.75
N LEU A 164 12.12 3.05 12.16
CA LEU A 164 12.02 4.30 11.39
C LEU A 164 13.37 5.03 11.33
N ASN A 165 14.14 5.04 12.41
CA ASN A 165 15.50 5.59 12.41
C ASN A 165 16.44 4.78 11.51
N LYS A 166 16.40 3.44 11.58
CA LYS A 166 17.17 2.58 10.66
C LYS A 166 16.80 2.83 9.20
N ALA A 167 15.52 3.04 8.90
CA ALA A 167 15.09 3.40 7.56
C ALA A 167 15.68 4.76 7.14
N ALA A 168 15.64 5.77 8.02
CA ALA A 168 16.25 7.08 7.76
C ALA A 168 17.76 6.99 7.55
N ASP A 169 18.46 6.19 8.36
CA ASP A 169 19.91 5.94 8.24
C ASP A 169 20.24 5.23 6.92
N ALA A 170 19.47 4.20 6.57
CA ALA A 170 19.61 3.50 5.30
C ALA A 170 19.43 4.44 4.11
N ILE A 171 18.43 5.32 4.15
CA ILE A 171 18.19 6.34 3.10
C ILE A 171 19.33 7.37 3.05
N SER A 172 19.88 7.75 4.20
CA SER A 172 21.01 8.69 4.26
C SER A 172 22.28 8.08 3.69
N ALA A 173 22.56 6.81 4.01
CA ALA A 173 23.67 6.05 3.42
C ALA A 173 23.50 5.87 1.91
N ALA A 174 22.27 5.59 1.48
CA ALA A 174 21.84 5.55 0.10
C ALA A 174 22.13 6.87 -0.64
N ALA A 175 21.72 8.01 -0.09
CA ALA A 175 21.98 9.32 -0.66
C ALA A 175 23.49 9.61 -0.76
N ALA A 176 24.27 9.25 0.27
CA ALA A 176 25.72 9.40 0.25
C ALA A 176 26.38 8.53 -0.84
N ARG A 177 25.89 7.31 -1.07
CA ARG A 177 26.36 6.43 -2.14
C ARG A 177 26.10 7.04 -3.52
N LEU A 178 24.90 7.59 -3.75
CA LEU A 178 24.56 8.28 -5.00
C LEU A 178 25.43 9.53 -5.22
N ALA A 179 25.65 10.34 -4.17
CA ALA A 179 26.53 11.50 -4.25
C ALA A 179 27.97 11.12 -4.62
N LYS A 180 28.48 10.02 -4.06
CA LYS A 180 29.81 9.47 -4.40
C LYS A 180 29.88 8.95 -5.84
N LEU A 181 28.80 8.37 -6.35
CA LEU A 181 28.72 7.97 -7.77
C LEU A 181 28.74 9.20 -8.68
N LYS A 182 28.11 10.31 -8.27
CA LYS A 182 28.05 11.55 -9.05
C LYS A 182 29.42 12.21 -9.21
N SER A 183 30.25 12.12 -8.17
CA SER A 183 31.58 12.71 -8.13
C SER A 183 32.69 11.84 -8.74
N LYS A 184 32.39 10.63 -9.23
CA LYS A 184 33.42 9.77 -9.85
C LYS A 184 33.92 10.38 -11.17
N PRO A 185 35.24 10.36 -11.45
CA PRO A 185 35.80 10.74 -12.75
C PRO A 185 35.20 9.86 -13.85
N LYS A 186 34.81 10.47 -14.97
CA LYS A 186 34.03 9.80 -16.02
C LYS A 186 34.83 9.64 -17.32
N ASP A 187 36.15 9.59 -17.20
CA ASP A 187 37.13 9.70 -18.29
C ASP A 187 37.05 8.59 -19.36
N GLN A 188 36.18 7.58 -19.17
CA GLN A 188 36.02 6.43 -20.06
C GLN A 188 34.68 6.40 -20.82
N TYR A 189 33.78 7.37 -20.62
CA TYR A 189 32.47 7.39 -21.27
C TYR A 189 32.43 8.36 -22.46
N SER A 190 31.69 8.00 -23.52
CA SER A 190 31.35 8.96 -24.59
C SER A 190 30.42 10.05 -24.04
N THR A 191 30.41 11.24 -24.66
CA THR A 191 29.54 12.37 -24.26
C THR A 191 28.06 11.97 -24.12
N TYR A 192 27.56 11.16 -25.05
CA TYR A 192 26.19 10.64 -25.00
C TYR A 192 25.95 9.68 -23.81
N LYS A 193 26.89 8.76 -23.54
CA LYS A 193 26.81 7.87 -22.36
C LYS A 193 26.90 8.66 -21.05
N LEU A 194 27.64 9.76 -21.02
CA LEU A 194 27.76 10.66 -19.87
C LEU A 194 26.42 11.32 -19.53
N GLU A 195 25.72 11.86 -20.52
CA GLU A 195 24.41 12.52 -20.33
C GLU A 195 23.36 11.54 -19.80
N ILE A 196 23.30 10.32 -20.36
CA ILE A 196 22.44 9.23 -19.88
C ILE A 196 22.75 8.88 -18.41
N HIS A 197 24.03 8.73 -18.09
CA HIS A 197 24.47 8.41 -16.73
C HIS A 197 24.09 9.48 -15.71
N ASP A 198 24.33 10.75 -16.03
CA ASP A 198 23.98 11.87 -15.15
C ASP A 198 22.49 11.99 -14.95
N SER A 199 21.73 11.81 -16.02
CA SER A 199 20.28 11.84 -15.99
C SER A 199 19.73 10.76 -15.04
N ILE A 200 20.20 9.49 -15.16
CA ILE A 200 19.76 8.40 -14.28
C ILE A 200 20.04 8.72 -12.82
N LEU A 201 21.25 9.23 -12.58
CA LEU A 201 21.72 9.50 -11.23
C LEU A 201 20.94 10.64 -10.58
N ASP A 202 20.64 11.70 -11.34
CA ASP A 202 19.84 12.83 -10.86
C ASP A 202 18.41 12.39 -10.52
N ALA A 203 17.81 11.53 -11.36
CA ALA A 203 16.50 10.97 -11.08
C ALA A 203 16.51 10.05 -9.84
N ALA A 204 17.54 9.21 -9.67
CA ALA A 204 17.71 8.38 -8.48
C ALA A 204 17.89 9.23 -7.21
N ILE A 205 18.70 10.29 -7.27
CA ILE A 205 18.88 11.25 -6.16
C ILE A 205 17.56 11.94 -5.82
N ALA A 206 16.78 12.36 -6.82
CA ALA A 206 15.48 12.99 -6.61
C ALA A 206 14.52 12.04 -5.88
N VAL A 207 14.48 10.76 -6.28
CA VAL A 207 13.70 9.72 -5.60
C VAL A 207 14.17 9.54 -4.16
N THR A 208 15.47 9.34 -3.91
CA THR A 208 16.01 9.15 -2.55
C THR A 208 15.72 10.35 -1.65
N ASN A 209 15.85 11.57 -2.15
CA ASN A 209 15.53 12.79 -1.40
C ASN A 209 14.03 12.88 -1.05
N ALA A 210 13.14 12.48 -1.97
CA ALA A 210 11.71 12.42 -1.70
C ALA A 210 11.38 11.38 -0.62
N ILE A 211 12.03 10.20 -0.64
CA ILE A 211 11.85 9.16 0.38
C ILE A 211 12.38 9.64 1.74
N ALA A 212 13.49 10.36 1.79
CA ALA A 212 14.01 10.94 3.04
C ALA A 212 13.00 11.89 3.69
N ARG A 213 12.33 12.73 2.88
CA ARG A 213 11.25 13.60 3.35
C ARG A 213 10.03 12.80 3.82
N LEU A 214 9.67 11.74 3.11
CA LEU A 214 8.59 10.83 3.49
C LEU A 214 8.84 10.17 4.84
N ILE A 215 10.01 9.59 5.08
CA ILE A 215 10.33 8.96 6.36
C ILE A 215 10.27 9.97 7.50
N LYS A 216 10.80 11.18 7.29
CA LYS A 216 10.69 12.25 8.28
C LYS A 216 9.22 12.60 8.59
N ALA A 217 8.39 12.75 7.57
CA ALA A 217 6.96 13.01 7.74
C ALA A 217 6.23 11.84 8.43
N ALA A 218 6.62 10.60 8.13
CA ALA A 218 6.07 9.39 8.74
C ALA A 218 6.42 9.31 10.23
N THR A 219 7.67 9.63 10.60
CA THR A 219 8.11 9.70 12.00
C THR A 219 7.34 10.76 12.77
N VAL A 220 7.15 11.96 12.21
CA VAL A 220 6.35 13.02 12.84
C VAL A 220 4.89 12.58 13.01
N THR A 221 4.31 11.95 11.98
CA THR A 221 2.93 11.47 12.02
C THR A 221 2.74 10.39 13.07
N GLN A 222 3.67 9.44 13.17
CA GLN A 222 3.63 8.41 14.21
C GLN A 222 3.73 9.03 15.61
N GLN A 223 4.60 10.03 15.82
CA GLN A 223 4.73 10.70 17.10
C GLN A 223 3.44 11.43 17.50
N GLU A 224 2.80 12.10 16.55
CA GLU A 224 1.50 12.76 16.75
C GLU A 224 0.42 11.76 17.14
N ILE A 225 0.31 10.64 16.41
CA ILE A 225 -0.66 9.55 16.70
C ILE A 225 -0.50 9.04 18.12
N VAL A 226 0.74 8.75 18.53
CA VAL A 226 1.02 8.19 19.85
C VAL A 226 0.79 9.23 20.94
N GLN A 227 1.17 10.48 20.71
CA GLN A 227 0.93 11.56 21.67
C GLN A 227 -0.57 11.80 21.89
N ALA A 228 -1.37 11.80 20.82
CA ALA A 228 -2.82 11.97 20.90
C ALA A 228 -3.52 10.72 21.49
N GLY A 229 -3.06 9.52 21.15
CA GLY A 229 -3.76 8.27 21.46
C GLY A 229 -3.38 7.58 22.77
N ARG A 230 -2.21 7.90 23.37
CA ARG A 230 -1.73 7.21 24.57
C ARG A 230 -2.42 7.64 25.87
N GLY A 231 -3.03 8.83 25.91
CA GLY A 231 -3.55 9.41 27.15
C GLY A 231 -2.47 9.49 28.23
N SER A 232 -2.75 8.93 29.42
CA SER A 232 -1.78 8.82 30.53
C SER A 232 -0.83 7.62 30.40
N SER A 233 -1.01 6.75 29.40
CA SER A 233 -0.17 5.55 29.21
C SER A 233 1.19 5.91 28.59
N SER A 234 2.17 5.02 28.80
CA SER A 234 3.47 5.10 28.13
C SER A 234 3.35 4.84 26.62
N LYS A 235 4.32 5.32 25.83
CA LYS A 235 4.39 5.03 24.39
C LYS A 235 4.41 3.51 24.12
N THR A 236 5.22 2.78 24.89
CA THR A 236 5.33 1.31 24.81
C THR A 236 3.99 0.61 25.05
N ALA A 237 3.21 1.08 26.04
CA ALA A 237 1.89 0.54 26.31
C ALA A 237 0.92 0.80 25.15
N PHE A 238 1.00 1.98 24.51
CA PHE A 238 0.19 2.31 23.34
C PHE A 238 0.50 1.38 22.15
N TYR A 239 1.78 1.17 21.82
CA TYR A 239 2.17 0.25 20.74
C TYR A 239 1.76 -1.19 21.04
N LYS A 240 1.95 -1.65 22.28
CA LYS A 240 1.54 -3.00 22.69
C LYS A 240 0.03 -3.22 22.58
N LYS A 241 -0.76 -2.21 22.94
CA LYS A 241 -2.22 -2.23 22.77
C LYS A 241 -2.62 -2.25 21.28
N ASN A 242 -1.84 -1.60 20.43
CA ASN A 242 -2.06 -1.51 18.99
C ASN A 242 -1.02 -2.35 18.22
N ASN A 243 -0.78 -3.60 18.63
CA ASN A 243 0.33 -4.42 18.14
C ASN A 243 0.29 -4.65 16.61
N ARG A 244 -0.87 -4.98 16.02
CA ARG A 244 -1.02 -5.19 14.57
C ARG A 244 -0.71 -3.94 13.74
N TRP A 245 -1.16 -2.77 14.22
CA TRP A 245 -0.81 -1.49 13.60
C TRP A 245 0.69 -1.23 13.70
N THR A 246 1.28 -1.52 14.86
CA THR A 246 2.71 -1.38 15.14
C THR A 246 3.55 -2.26 14.19
N GLU A 247 3.18 -3.52 14.04
CA GLU A 247 3.82 -4.47 13.13
C GLU A 247 3.70 -4.04 11.67
N GLY A 248 2.51 -3.58 11.26
CA GLY A 248 2.28 -3.05 9.92
C GLY A 248 3.17 -1.84 9.61
N LEU A 249 3.34 -0.94 10.58
CA LEU A 249 4.21 0.23 10.44
C LEU A 249 5.69 -0.16 10.31
N ILE A 250 6.16 -1.07 11.17
CA ILE A 250 7.54 -1.59 11.11
C ILE A 250 7.81 -2.29 9.78
N SER A 251 6.89 -3.16 9.35
CA SER A 251 7.00 -3.89 8.08
C SER A 251 7.10 -2.92 6.90
N ALA A 252 6.24 -1.90 6.86
CA ALA A 252 6.26 -0.91 5.80
C ALA A 252 7.55 -0.07 5.81
N ALA A 253 8.06 0.33 6.99
CA ALA A 253 9.33 1.06 7.11
C ALA A 253 10.51 0.23 6.58
N LYS A 254 10.58 -1.06 6.93
CA LYS A 254 11.59 -1.99 6.41
C LYS A 254 11.49 -2.16 4.89
N ALA A 255 10.28 -2.28 4.35
CA ALA A 255 10.06 -2.39 2.91
C ALA A 255 10.55 -1.13 2.17
N VAL A 256 10.32 0.07 2.72
CA VAL A 256 10.84 1.32 2.16
C VAL A 256 12.37 1.35 2.17
N ALA A 257 13.00 0.99 3.30
CA ALA A 257 14.46 0.94 3.40
C ALA A 257 15.08 -0.05 2.40
N SER A 258 14.54 -1.27 2.33
CA SER A 258 14.97 -2.32 1.42
C SER A 258 14.82 -1.90 -0.05
N SER A 259 13.63 -1.45 -0.45
CA SER A 259 13.38 -1.00 -1.84
C SER A 259 14.24 0.19 -2.24
N THR A 260 14.57 1.11 -1.32
CA THR A 260 15.49 2.22 -1.57
C THR A 260 16.91 1.73 -1.83
N ASN A 261 17.40 0.77 -1.05
CA ASN A 261 18.72 0.16 -1.28
C ASN A 261 18.76 -0.55 -2.63
N THR A 262 17.74 -1.37 -2.93
CA THR A 262 17.62 -2.06 -4.23
C THR A 262 17.61 -1.08 -5.39
N LEU A 263 16.91 0.06 -5.28
CA LEU A 263 16.90 1.10 -6.31
C LEU A 263 18.31 1.62 -6.62
N ILE A 264 19.11 1.86 -5.59
CA ILE A 264 20.45 2.45 -5.74
C ILE A 264 21.46 1.43 -6.22
N GLU A 265 21.39 0.20 -5.72
CA GLU A 265 22.18 -0.91 -6.25
C GLU A 265 21.85 -1.18 -7.72
N THR A 266 20.56 -1.05 -8.07
CA THR A 266 20.11 -1.20 -9.46
C THR A 266 20.62 -0.06 -10.33
N ALA A 267 20.51 1.19 -9.87
CA ALA A 267 21.03 2.35 -10.58
C ALA A 267 22.55 2.23 -10.80
N ASP A 268 23.32 1.91 -9.76
CA ASP A 268 24.75 1.64 -9.84
C ASP A 268 25.06 0.48 -10.82
N GLY A 269 24.23 -0.58 -10.80
CA GLY A 269 24.30 -1.69 -11.74
C GLY A 269 24.08 -1.29 -13.19
N VAL A 270 23.10 -0.42 -13.47
CA VAL A 270 22.82 0.09 -14.82
C VAL A 270 24.00 0.95 -15.31
N LEU A 271 24.51 1.85 -14.46
CA LEU A 271 25.66 2.69 -14.78
C LEU A 271 26.96 1.86 -14.97
N SER A 272 27.07 0.70 -14.33
CA SER A 272 28.23 -0.19 -14.51
C SER A 272 28.01 -1.28 -15.56
N GLY A 273 26.87 -1.28 -16.27
CA GLY A 273 26.53 -2.28 -17.29
C GLY A 273 26.23 -3.69 -16.74
N ARG A 274 26.09 -3.84 -15.42
CA ARG A 274 25.75 -5.11 -14.76
C ARG A 274 24.25 -5.40 -14.76
N ASN A 275 23.43 -4.35 -14.81
CA ASN A 275 21.98 -4.43 -14.78
C ASN A 275 21.38 -3.76 -16.01
N SER A 276 20.19 -4.21 -16.42
CA SER A 276 19.44 -3.62 -17.52
C SER A 276 18.64 -2.39 -17.05
N PRO A 277 18.37 -1.42 -17.94
CA PRO A 277 17.51 -0.28 -17.63
C PRO A 277 16.10 -0.70 -17.16
N GLU A 278 15.55 -1.79 -17.69
CA GLU A 278 14.25 -2.33 -17.29
C GLU A 278 14.22 -2.77 -15.81
N GLN A 279 15.34 -3.28 -15.27
CA GLN A 279 15.44 -3.58 -13.84
C GLN A 279 15.28 -2.32 -12.99
N LEU A 280 15.77 -1.16 -13.46
CA LEU A 280 15.62 0.12 -12.76
C LEU A 280 14.16 0.59 -12.74
N ILE A 281 13.39 0.31 -13.80
CA ILE A 281 11.93 0.56 -13.82
C ILE A 281 11.25 -0.27 -12.72
N VAL A 282 11.58 -1.55 -12.60
CA VAL A 282 10.99 -2.44 -11.58
C VAL A 282 11.36 -1.96 -10.17
N ALA A 283 12.63 -1.62 -9.93
CA ALA A 283 13.07 -1.11 -8.63
C ALA A 283 12.36 0.20 -8.25
N SER A 284 12.17 1.11 -9.21
CA SER A 284 11.44 2.37 -9.00
C SER A 284 9.96 2.14 -8.64
N ASN A 285 9.30 1.19 -9.29
CA ASN A 285 7.92 0.82 -8.98
C ASN A 285 7.79 0.19 -7.58
N ASN A 286 8.76 -0.63 -7.16
CA ASN A 286 8.79 -1.21 -5.81
C ASN A 286 8.91 -0.12 -4.72
N VAL A 287 9.71 0.93 -4.97
CA VAL A 287 9.80 2.10 -4.08
C VAL A 287 8.45 2.83 -3.99
N ALA A 288 7.77 3.05 -5.11
CA ALA A 288 6.46 3.70 -5.10
C ALA A 288 5.41 2.87 -4.33
N ALA A 289 5.45 1.54 -4.47
CA ALA A 289 4.55 0.64 -3.75
C ALA A 289 4.83 0.60 -2.25
N SER A 290 6.08 0.44 -1.83
CA SER A 290 6.46 0.37 -0.41
C SER A 290 6.17 1.68 0.33
N THR A 291 6.38 2.82 -0.33
CA THR A 291 6.06 4.13 0.24
C THR A 291 4.55 4.36 0.36
N ALA A 292 3.75 3.89 -0.60
CA ALA A 292 2.29 3.90 -0.48
C ALA A 292 1.80 3.00 0.68
N GLN A 293 2.43 1.85 0.90
CA GLN A 293 2.15 0.99 2.05
C GLN A 293 2.44 1.69 3.38
N LEU A 294 3.56 2.43 3.48
CA LEU A 294 3.90 3.19 4.69
C LEU A 294 2.87 4.27 5.02
N VAL A 295 2.40 5.01 4.00
CA VAL A 295 1.34 6.01 4.20
C VAL A 295 0.04 5.36 4.62
N ALA A 296 -0.34 4.25 3.99
CA ALA A 296 -1.53 3.49 4.36
C ALA A 296 -1.45 3.04 5.82
N ALA A 297 -0.34 2.40 6.23
CA ALA A 297 -0.12 1.96 7.61
C ALA A 297 -0.21 3.12 8.62
N SER A 298 0.35 4.28 8.29
CA SER A 298 0.30 5.47 9.16
C SER A 298 -1.13 6.03 9.31
N ARG A 299 -1.92 6.01 8.22
CA ARG A 299 -3.27 6.58 8.16
C ARG A 299 -4.27 5.90 9.11
N VAL A 300 -4.08 4.63 9.47
CA VAL A 300 -5.05 3.83 10.25
C VAL A 300 -5.42 4.51 11.57
N LYS A 301 -4.43 5.09 12.25
CA LYS A 301 -4.56 5.69 13.59
C LYS A 301 -4.40 7.21 13.58
N ALA A 302 -4.23 7.82 12.41
CA ALA A 302 -4.15 9.27 12.27
C ALA A 302 -5.48 9.93 12.68
N GLY A 303 -5.37 11.08 13.35
CA GLY A 303 -6.52 11.90 13.71
C GLY A 303 -7.20 12.51 12.48
N PHE A 304 -8.48 12.85 12.62
CA PHE A 304 -9.21 13.60 11.60
C PHE A 304 -8.55 14.98 11.40
N MET A 305 -8.25 15.35 10.15
CA MET A 305 -7.56 16.61 9.80
C MET A 305 -6.15 16.77 10.42
N SER A 306 -5.42 15.68 10.61
CA SER A 306 -4.01 15.71 11.03
C SER A 306 -3.13 16.39 9.96
N LYS A 307 -2.43 17.46 10.37
CA LYS A 307 -1.48 18.19 9.51
C LYS A 307 -0.24 17.36 9.19
N SER A 308 0.21 16.52 10.14
CA SER A 308 1.33 15.61 9.89
C SER A 308 0.97 14.56 8.85
N GLN A 309 -0.26 14.04 8.90
CA GLN A 309 -0.78 13.09 7.89
C GLN A 309 -0.88 13.75 6.51
N GLU A 310 -1.37 14.99 6.42
CA GLU A 310 -1.38 15.73 5.15
C GLU A 310 0.03 15.90 4.57
N SER A 311 0.99 16.26 5.41
CA SER A 311 2.41 16.38 5.03
C SER A 311 2.99 15.04 4.57
N LEU A 312 2.61 13.93 5.21
CA LEU A 312 3.01 12.58 4.83
C LEU A 312 2.44 12.18 3.45
N GLU A 313 1.17 12.50 3.19
CA GLU A 313 0.53 12.25 1.91
C GLU A 313 1.16 13.08 0.79
N GLU A 314 1.50 14.34 1.05
CA GLU A 314 2.21 15.20 0.10
C GLU A 314 3.61 14.66 -0.21
N ALA A 315 4.35 14.23 0.82
CA ALA A 315 5.66 13.59 0.63
C ALA A 315 5.56 12.30 -0.21
N SER A 316 4.51 11.49 -0.02
CA SER A 316 4.27 10.28 -0.82
C SER A 316 3.92 10.59 -2.27
N LYS A 317 3.11 11.63 -2.52
CA LYS A 317 2.85 12.12 -3.87
C LYS A 317 4.15 12.56 -4.56
N ALA A 318 5.05 13.23 -3.84
CA ALA A 318 6.35 13.62 -4.34
C ALA A 318 7.24 12.41 -4.69
N VAL A 319 7.26 11.36 -3.85
CA VAL A 319 7.96 10.10 -4.18
C VAL A 319 7.38 9.48 -5.46
N GLY A 320 6.06 9.35 -5.54
CA GLY A 320 5.41 8.79 -6.73
C GLY A 320 5.69 9.60 -8.00
N ALA A 321 5.76 10.93 -7.90
CA ALA A 321 6.13 11.80 -9.01
C ALA A 321 7.59 11.58 -9.44
N ALA A 322 8.53 11.49 -8.48
CA ALA A 322 9.94 11.23 -8.76
C ALA A 322 10.15 9.84 -9.40
N CYS A 323 9.48 8.80 -8.89
CA CYS A 323 9.54 7.46 -9.49
C CYS A 323 9.01 7.46 -10.93
N ARG A 324 7.87 8.12 -11.19
CA ARG A 324 7.34 8.24 -12.57
C ARG A 324 8.27 9.01 -13.49
N ALA A 325 8.94 10.05 -12.99
CA ALA A 325 9.93 10.79 -13.76
C ALA A 325 11.12 9.89 -14.14
N LEU A 326 11.67 9.14 -13.17
CA LEU A 326 12.73 8.17 -13.41
C LEU A 326 12.30 7.12 -14.45
N VAL A 327 11.11 6.52 -14.32
CA VAL A 327 10.62 5.52 -15.28
C VAL A 327 10.50 6.09 -16.69
N ARG A 328 9.91 7.28 -16.86
CA ARG A 328 9.80 7.91 -18.18
C ARG A 328 11.15 8.15 -18.82
N GLN A 329 12.11 8.60 -18.04
CA GLN A 329 13.45 8.86 -18.52
C GLN A 329 14.15 7.55 -18.92
N VAL A 330 13.98 6.48 -18.14
CA VAL A 330 14.48 5.15 -18.48
C VAL A 330 13.87 4.60 -19.75
N GLN A 331 12.57 4.79 -19.95
CA GLN A 331 11.90 4.41 -21.19
C GLN A 331 12.40 5.19 -22.40
N SER A 332 12.70 6.49 -22.26
CA SER A 332 13.31 7.29 -23.33
C SER A 332 14.66 6.70 -23.73
N MET A 333 15.52 6.40 -22.76
CA MET A 333 16.84 5.83 -23.03
C MET A 333 16.79 4.45 -23.71
N ILE A 334 15.82 3.61 -23.33
CA ILE A 334 15.60 2.32 -24.00
C ILE A 334 15.20 2.56 -25.46
N LYS A 335 14.25 3.48 -25.69
CA LYS A 335 13.80 3.81 -27.05
C LYS A 335 14.93 4.35 -27.93
N ASP A 336 15.76 5.25 -27.39
CA ASP A 336 16.87 5.85 -28.14
C ASP A 336 17.93 4.79 -28.48
N ARG A 337 18.16 3.81 -27.60
CA ARG A 337 19.03 2.65 -27.88
C ARG A 337 18.48 1.78 -29.01
N ASP A 338 17.19 1.46 -28.97
CA ASP A 338 16.57 0.58 -29.95
C ASP A 338 16.48 1.24 -31.34
N GLN A 339 16.46 2.58 -31.41
CA GLN A 339 16.52 3.34 -32.67
C GLN A 339 17.91 3.35 -33.34
N GLU A 340 18.99 3.13 -32.60
CA GLU A 340 20.35 3.01 -33.17
C GLU A 340 20.54 1.69 -33.94
N ASP A 341 19.77 0.65 -33.62
CA ASP A 341 19.80 -0.66 -34.28
C ASP A 341 18.87 -0.74 -35.51
N GLU A 342 17.92 0.20 -35.68
CA GLU A 342 16.97 0.22 -36.80
C GLU A 342 17.43 1.15 -37.93
N GLY A 343 18.18 0.60 -38.89
CA GLY A 343 18.65 1.31 -40.07
C GLY A 343 18.60 0.50 -41.36
N GLU A 344 17.64 -0.42 -41.53
CA GLU A 344 17.46 -1.09 -42.82
C GLU A 344 16.49 -0.34 -43.72
N ASP A 345 17.02 0.15 -44.83
CA ASP A 345 16.24 0.79 -45.89
C ASP A 345 15.53 -0.28 -46.73
N TYR A 346 14.36 -0.72 -46.24
CA TYR A 346 13.54 -1.74 -46.90
C TYR A 346 13.15 -1.38 -48.34
N ALA A 347 13.19 -0.10 -48.72
CA ALA A 347 12.90 0.35 -50.09
C ALA A 347 14.00 -0.02 -51.10
N LYS A 348 15.20 -0.41 -50.63
CA LYS A 348 16.31 -0.85 -51.48
C LYS A 348 16.34 -2.36 -51.72
N LEU A 349 15.48 -3.14 -51.07
CA LEU A 349 15.44 -4.60 -51.20
C LEU A 349 14.69 -5.01 -52.48
N GLY A 350 15.16 -6.07 -53.13
CA GLY A 350 14.42 -6.69 -54.25
C GLY A 350 13.12 -7.34 -53.76
N ALA A 351 12.10 -7.46 -54.62
CA ALA A 351 10.76 -7.94 -54.24
C ALA A 351 10.75 -9.31 -53.52
N HIS A 352 11.61 -10.25 -53.94
CA HIS A 352 11.75 -11.55 -53.28
C HIS A 352 12.41 -11.43 -51.90
N GLU A 353 13.49 -10.65 -51.80
CA GLU A 353 14.23 -10.43 -50.55
C GLU A 353 13.36 -9.70 -49.52
N PHE A 354 12.58 -8.70 -49.96
CA PHE A 354 11.58 -8.04 -49.14
C PHE A 354 10.56 -9.04 -48.58
N LYS A 355 10.05 -9.97 -49.40
CA LYS A 355 9.06 -10.96 -48.96
C LYS A 355 9.64 -11.96 -47.95
N VAL A 356 10.91 -12.35 -48.13
CA VAL A 356 11.62 -13.19 -47.16
C VAL A 356 11.79 -12.46 -45.83
N ARG A 357 12.28 -11.21 -45.84
CA ARG A 357 12.42 -10.37 -44.64
C ARG A 357 11.09 -10.13 -43.93
N GLU A 358 10.02 -9.85 -44.69
CA GLU A 358 8.67 -9.69 -44.15
C GLU A 358 8.22 -10.97 -43.42
N MET A 359 8.45 -12.14 -44.00
CA MET A 359 8.11 -13.42 -43.39
C MET A 359 8.96 -13.70 -42.14
N GLU A 360 10.26 -13.42 -42.18
CA GLU A 360 11.16 -13.55 -41.02
C GLU A 360 10.70 -12.65 -39.86
N GLN A 361 10.33 -11.40 -40.15
CA GLN A 361 9.81 -10.48 -39.13
C GLN A 361 8.49 -10.97 -38.53
N GLN A 362 7.59 -11.52 -39.34
CA GLN A 362 6.34 -12.12 -38.85
C GLN A 362 6.61 -13.32 -37.94
N VAL A 363 7.60 -14.16 -38.28
CA VAL A 363 8.01 -15.28 -37.43
C VAL A 363 8.60 -14.78 -36.11
N GLU A 364 9.44 -13.75 -36.13
CA GLU A 364 9.99 -13.14 -34.93
C GLU A 364 8.89 -12.57 -34.01
N ILE A 365 7.90 -11.87 -34.57
CA ILE A 365 6.75 -11.36 -33.81
C ILE A 365 6.04 -12.51 -33.08
N LEU A 366 5.74 -13.60 -33.78
CA LEU A 366 5.07 -14.77 -33.17
C LEU A 366 5.92 -15.40 -32.05
N GLN A 367 7.24 -15.45 -32.23
CA GLN A 367 8.15 -15.95 -31.19
C GLN A 367 8.16 -15.04 -29.95
N LEU A 368 8.22 -13.71 -30.15
CA LEU A 368 8.18 -12.72 -29.07
C LEU A 368 6.85 -12.78 -28.29
N GLU A 369 5.71 -12.91 -28.98
CA GLU A 369 4.40 -13.06 -28.35
C GLU A 369 4.33 -14.30 -27.47
N ASN A 370 4.84 -15.43 -27.96
CA ASN A 370 4.88 -16.69 -27.20
C ASN A 370 5.80 -16.56 -25.97
N ASN A 371 6.98 -15.95 -26.14
CA ASN A 371 7.91 -15.68 -25.06
C ASN A 371 7.31 -14.76 -23.98
N LEU A 372 6.59 -13.71 -24.40
CA LEU A 372 5.87 -12.80 -23.49
C LEU A 372 4.79 -13.54 -22.70
N ALA A 373 3.99 -14.38 -23.36
CA ALA A 373 2.96 -15.18 -22.70
C ALA A 373 3.58 -16.14 -21.65
N ALA A 374 4.67 -16.82 -22.01
CA ALA A 374 5.38 -17.72 -21.11
C ALA A 374 6.03 -16.99 -19.92
N ALA A 375 6.60 -15.79 -20.14
CA ALA A 375 7.16 -14.96 -19.08
C ALA A 375 6.07 -14.46 -18.12
N ARG A 376 4.92 -14.00 -18.64
CA ARG A 376 3.76 -13.60 -17.83
C ARG A 376 3.24 -14.73 -16.97
N LYS A 377 3.16 -15.95 -17.52
CA LYS A 377 2.75 -17.16 -16.78
C LYS A 377 3.72 -17.44 -15.63
N ARG A 378 5.02 -17.48 -15.90
CA ARG A 378 6.07 -17.70 -14.88
C ARG A 378 6.05 -16.64 -13.78
N LEU A 379 5.91 -15.36 -14.14
CA LEU A 379 5.77 -14.28 -13.15
C LEU A 379 4.52 -14.45 -12.28
N GLY A 380 3.41 -14.90 -12.88
CA GLY A 380 2.19 -15.26 -12.15
C GLY A 380 2.42 -16.40 -11.15
N GLU A 381 3.16 -17.44 -11.54
CA GLU A 381 3.53 -18.57 -10.67
C GLU A 381 4.46 -18.14 -9.53
N MET A 382 5.50 -17.34 -9.82
CA MET A 382 6.40 -16.79 -8.80
C MET A 382 5.65 -15.96 -7.76
N ARG A 383 4.71 -15.11 -8.20
CA ARG A 383 3.86 -14.34 -7.29
C ARG A 383 3.08 -15.28 -6.38
N LYS A 384 2.47 -16.35 -6.92
CA LYS A 384 1.76 -17.36 -6.11
C LYS A 384 2.65 -18.02 -5.05
N ILE A 385 3.91 -18.33 -5.37
CA ILE A 385 4.85 -18.97 -4.44
C ILE A 385 5.36 -17.97 -3.39
N SER A 386 5.70 -16.73 -3.78
CA SER A 386 6.09 -15.68 -2.83
C SER A 386 5.00 -15.43 -1.78
N TYR A 387 3.74 -15.71 -2.09
CA TYR A 387 2.61 -15.64 -1.15
C TYR A 387 2.48 -16.85 -0.21
N LEU A 388 3.27 -17.92 -0.41
CA LEU A 388 3.32 -19.10 0.46
C LEU A 388 4.48 -19.05 1.47
N GLU A 389 5.55 -18.31 1.17
CA GLU A 389 6.78 -18.24 1.98
C GLU A 389 6.91 -16.98 2.85
N GLU A 390 6.14 -15.92 2.57
CA GLU A 390 5.88 -14.80 3.51
C GLU A 390 4.70 -15.13 4.42
#